data_AF-A0A212SR07-F1
#
_entry.id   AF-A0A212SR07-F1
#
_cell.length_a   1.000
_cell.length_b   1.000
_cell.length_c   1.000
_cell.angle_alpha   90.00
_cell.angle_beta   90.00
_cell.angle_gamma   90.00
#
_symmetry.space_group_name_H-M   'P 1'
#
loop_
_entity.id
_entity.type
_entity.pdbx_description
1 polymer ?
#
loop_
_entity_poly.entity_id
_entity_poly.type
_entity_poly.pdbx_seq_one_letter_code
_entity_poly.pdbx_strand_id
1 'polypeptide(L)'
;MRRNASPLSLVLLGAGVFLLVLAPLLVWYVQPHAKRTPTDIDTTTVFTGTGSYFDTGKVETVEDETITITRQVRGDVADSEKSGNAVWDVSTSVDHDKTLPASDPRDALQWTLERWVTDRTTNEPVHCCEESPTFDGEAYLKFPFDVEKRAYRWWDSTLGGVVRLSFEGEKKIQGYAGYLFKGEVEPTKTGVRQVPGLLVDRKKTPQVLAEEWYSNSGIELVVDKRTGRIINAAIGPKKTLRAPGSKKDAVVLLESKRVEFTEATQKKQVELASADSDRLALLGETAPMGAAGTGLVLTVVGVVLVVRGRREAPEAQNTHMMTSTHT
;
A
#
# COMPACT_ATOMS: atom_id res chain seq x y z
N MET A 1 -57.23 18.80 23.49
CA MET A 1 -55.96 18.20 23.95
C MET A 1 -55.08 17.92 22.74
N ARG A 2 -53.89 18.55 22.63
CA ARG A 2 -52.91 18.24 21.58
C ARG A 2 -52.44 16.79 21.78
N ARG A 3 -52.84 15.87 20.89
CA ARG A 3 -52.33 14.49 20.91
C ARG A 3 -50.91 14.50 20.36
N ASN A 4 -49.95 14.28 21.25
CA ASN A 4 -48.54 14.20 20.90
C ASN A 4 -48.28 12.95 20.05
N ALA A 5 -47.38 13.05 19.07
CA ALA A 5 -46.94 11.88 18.32
C ALA A 5 -46.40 10.81 19.29
N SER A 6 -46.69 9.53 19.03
CA SER A 6 -46.21 8.43 19.88
C SER A 6 -44.68 8.47 19.98
N PRO A 7 -44.07 8.31 21.18
CA PRO A 7 -42.61 8.31 21.33
C PRO A 7 -41.92 7.35 20.37
N LEU A 8 -42.50 6.18 20.13
CA LEU A 8 -42.00 5.19 19.17
C LEU A 8 -41.95 5.76 17.74
N SER A 9 -42.98 6.49 17.31
CA SER A 9 -43.03 7.07 15.97
C SER A 9 -41.95 8.13 15.74
N LEU A 10 -41.64 8.92 16.78
CA LEU A 10 -40.57 9.92 16.75
C LEU A 10 -39.19 9.28 16.80
N VAL A 11 -39.01 8.21 17.59
CA VAL A 11 -37.75 7.45 17.64
C VAL A 11 -37.45 6.79 16.28
N LEU A 12 -38.44 6.14 15.66
CA LEU A 12 -38.26 5.51 14.34
C LEU A 12 -37.96 6.54 13.25
N LEU A 13 -38.68 7.67 13.25
CA LEU A 13 -38.42 8.76 12.31
C LEU A 13 -37.03 9.37 12.52
N GLY A 14 -36.65 9.64 13.76
CA GLY A 14 -35.33 10.20 14.10
C GLY A 14 -34.19 9.26 13.74
N ALA A 15 -34.31 7.98 14.07
CA ALA A 15 -33.33 6.96 13.70
C ALA A 15 -33.22 6.79 12.17
N GLY A 16 -34.35 6.79 11.46
CA GLY A 16 -34.38 6.71 10.01
C GLY A 16 -33.65 7.88 9.35
N VAL A 17 -33.98 9.11 9.75
CA VAL A 17 -33.33 10.32 9.25
C VAL A 17 -31.84 10.33 9.61
N PHE A 18 -31.47 9.93 10.82
CA PHE A 18 -30.07 9.81 11.22
C PHE A 18 -29.28 8.88 10.30
N LEU A 19 -29.81 7.68 10.02
CA LEU A 19 -29.16 6.72 9.13
C LEU A 19 -29.06 7.23 7.68
N LEU A 20 -30.08 7.95 7.20
CA LEU A 20 -30.05 8.59 5.87
C LEU A 20 -28.99 9.69 5.77
N VAL A 21 -28.67 10.39 6.87
CA VAL A 21 -27.56 11.36 6.93
C VAL A 21 -26.22 10.65 7.11
N LEU A 22 -26.17 9.57 7.87
CA LEU A 22 -24.95 8.80 8.12
C LEU A 22 -24.42 8.15 6.84
N ALA A 23 -25.29 7.62 5.99
CA ALA A 23 -24.89 6.95 4.74
C ALA A 23 -24.00 7.83 3.82
N PRO A 24 -24.39 9.05 3.41
CA PRO A 24 -23.53 9.94 2.63
C PRO A 24 -22.31 10.43 3.42
N LEU A 25 -22.42 10.62 4.74
CA LEU A 25 -21.27 10.99 5.58
C LEU A 25 -20.18 9.91 5.54
N LEU A 26 -20.56 8.63 5.58
CA LEU A 26 -19.61 7.52 5.49
C LEU A 26 -18.85 7.53 4.16
N VAL A 27 -19.55 7.70 3.03
CA VAL A 27 -18.94 7.66 1.68
C VAL A 27 -18.14 8.93 1.37
N TRP A 28 -18.67 10.11 1.69
CA TRP A 28 -18.06 11.37 1.26
C TRP A 28 -17.05 11.94 2.25
N TYR A 29 -17.12 11.54 3.52
CA TYR A 29 -16.22 12.04 4.56
C TYR A 29 -15.36 10.93 5.15
N VAL A 30 -15.97 9.86 5.69
CA VAL A 30 -15.22 8.86 6.46
C VAL A 30 -14.31 8.01 5.56
N GLN A 31 -14.83 7.49 4.45
CA GLN A 31 -14.06 6.63 3.54
C GLN A 31 -12.84 7.36 2.96
N PRO A 32 -12.92 8.60 2.42
CA PRO A 32 -11.73 9.31 1.92
C PRO A 32 -10.68 9.61 2.98
N HIS A 33 -11.06 9.73 4.26
CA HIS A 33 -10.11 9.89 5.36
C HIS A 33 -9.48 8.56 5.78
N ALA A 34 -10.23 7.45 5.68
CA ALA A 34 -9.70 6.11 5.90
C ALA A 34 -8.80 5.63 4.75
N LYS A 35 -9.10 6.04 3.52
CA LYS A 35 -8.38 5.70 2.28
C LYS A 35 -7.18 6.62 2.09
N ARG A 36 -6.28 6.63 3.07
CA ARG A 36 -5.04 7.40 3.05
C ARG A 36 -3.86 6.53 3.41
N THR A 37 -2.73 6.77 2.76
CA THR A 37 -1.46 6.14 3.11
C THR A 37 -1.16 6.47 4.59
N PRO A 38 -0.88 5.44 5.41
CA PRO A 38 -0.67 5.62 6.84
C PRO A 38 0.66 6.31 7.12
N THR A 39 0.71 7.07 8.21
CA THR A 39 1.90 7.83 8.65
C THR A 39 2.62 7.17 9.80
N ASP A 40 1.92 6.34 10.58
CA ASP A 40 2.47 5.54 11.67
C ASP A 40 2.48 4.07 11.23
N ILE A 41 3.64 3.64 10.72
CA ILE A 41 3.89 2.25 10.35
C ILE A 41 5.28 1.83 10.82
N ASP A 42 5.40 0.56 11.15
CA ASP A 42 6.67 -0.15 11.26
C ASP A 42 6.47 -1.53 10.66
N THR A 43 6.99 -1.72 9.45
CA THR A 43 6.78 -2.96 8.69
C THR A 43 8.10 -3.48 8.15
N THR A 44 8.41 -4.72 8.48
CA THR A 44 9.51 -5.48 7.88
C THR A 44 8.97 -6.48 6.86
N THR A 45 9.57 -6.48 5.67
CA THR A 45 9.38 -7.49 4.62
C THR A 45 10.69 -8.20 4.35
N VAL A 46 10.66 -9.53 4.24
CA VAL A 46 11.84 -10.35 4.00
C VAL A 46 11.65 -11.13 2.70
N PHE A 47 12.62 -11.03 1.81
CA PHE A 47 12.74 -11.84 0.61
C PHE A 47 13.86 -12.86 0.78
N THR A 48 13.71 -14.05 0.22
CA THR A 48 14.78 -15.05 0.15
C THR A 48 14.88 -15.64 -1.25
N GLY A 49 16.08 -16.08 -1.60
CA GLY A 49 16.39 -16.74 -2.86
C GLY A 49 17.80 -17.33 -2.85
N THR A 50 18.17 -17.99 -3.94
CA THR A 50 19.53 -18.48 -4.16
C THR A 50 20.21 -17.63 -5.22
N GLY A 51 21.49 -17.34 -5.05
CA GLY A 51 22.23 -16.45 -5.93
C GLY A 51 23.73 -16.48 -5.73
N SER A 52 24.39 -15.52 -6.37
CA SER A 52 25.82 -15.31 -6.33
C SER A 52 26.13 -13.91 -5.80
N TYR A 53 27.24 -13.76 -5.09
CA TYR A 53 27.70 -12.45 -4.63
C TYR A 53 29.23 -12.39 -4.59
N PHE A 54 29.79 -11.18 -4.60
CA PHE A 54 31.24 -10.98 -4.47
C PHE A 54 31.65 -11.00 -3.00
N ASP A 55 32.40 -12.03 -2.60
CA ASP A 55 32.98 -12.15 -1.25
C ASP A 55 34.30 -11.36 -1.19
N THR A 56 34.33 -10.29 -0.40
CA THR A 56 35.49 -9.41 -0.28
C THR A 56 36.65 -10.03 0.50
N GLY A 57 36.38 -11.02 1.36
CA GLY A 57 37.41 -11.75 2.10
C GLY A 57 38.15 -12.76 1.22
N LYS A 58 37.44 -13.39 0.29
CA LYS A 58 38.03 -14.30 -0.72
C LYS A 58 38.47 -13.60 -2.01
N VAL A 59 37.95 -12.40 -2.26
CA VAL A 59 38.17 -11.61 -3.49
C VAL A 59 37.69 -12.39 -4.73
N GLU A 60 36.56 -13.08 -4.60
CA GLU A 60 35.96 -13.88 -5.67
C GLU A 60 34.43 -13.84 -5.58
N THR A 61 33.76 -14.16 -6.68
CA THR A 61 32.31 -14.38 -6.67
C THR A 61 32.04 -15.80 -6.20
N VAL A 62 31.25 -15.93 -5.13
CA VAL A 62 30.71 -17.22 -4.66
C VAL A 62 29.32 -17.41 -5.25
N GLU A 63 28.96 -18.66 -5.53
CA GLU A 63 27.74 -19.05 -6.23
C GLU A 63 26.88 -19.97 -5.34
N ASP A 64 25.61 -20.12 -5.71
CA ASP A 64 24.64 -21.01 -5.05
C ASP A 64 24.46 -20.76 -3.54
N GLU A 65 24.59 -19.51 -3.13
CA GLU A 65 24.42 -19.08 -1.74
C GLU A 65 23.01 -18.52 -1.50
N THR A 66 22.54 -18.63 -0.24
CA THR A 66 21.28 -18.00 0.18
C THR A 66 21.46 -16.49 0.20
N ILE A 67 20.59 -15.78 -0.52
CA ILE A 67 20.47 -14.31 -0.47
C ILE A 67 19.18 -13.96 0.27
N THR A 68 19.30 -13.09 1.27
CA THR A 68 18.17 -12.54 2.01
C THR A 68 18.12 -11.03 1.82
N ILE A 69 16.95 -10.50 1.48
CA ILE A 69 16.73 -9.05 1.43
C ILE A 69 15.76 -8.69 2.55
N THR A 70 16.21 -7.88 3.50
CA THR A 70 15.36 -7.37 4.57
C THR A 70 15.09 -5.90 4.33
N ARG A 71 13.81 -5.54 4.21
CA ARG A 71 13.38 -4.15 4.09
C ARG A 71 12.50 -3.78 5.26
N GLN A 72 12.89 -2.75 6.01
CA GLN A 72 12.10 -2.14 7.06
C GLN A 72 11.64 -0.76 6.62
N VAL A 73 10.34 -0.50 6.74
CA VAL A 73 9.71 0.79 6.46
C VAL A 73 9.15 1.32 7.76
N ARG A 74 9.60 2.51 8.17
CA ARG A 74 9.15 3.19 9.38
C ARG A 74 8.61 4.58 9.04
N GLY A 75 7.44 4.91 9.55
CA GLY A 75 6.88 6.25 9.41
C GLY A 75 7.52 7.25 10.37
N ASP A 76 7.89 8.42 9.85
CA ASP A 76 8.19 9.60 10.65
C ASP A 76 6.89 10.36 10.91
N VAL A 77 6.28 10.09 12.07
CA VAL A 77 4.98 10.67 12.45
C VAL A 77 5.07 12.19 12.57
N ALA A 78 6.17 12.72 13.12
CA ALA A 78 6.32 14.15 13.36
C ALA A 78 6.38 14.92 12.04
N ASP A 79 7.21 14.48 11.10
CA ASP A 79 7.30 15.12 9.78
C ASP A 79 6.04 14.88 8.94
N SER A 80 5.41 13.71 9.09
CA SER A 80 4.13 13.42 8.43
C SER A 80 3.00 14.33 8.91
N GLU A 81 2.89 14.57 10.22
CA GLU A 81 1.89 15.48 10.80
C GLU A 81 2.14 16.94 10.38
N LYS A 82 3.42 17.35 10.37
CA LYS A 82 3.82 18.70 9.98
C LYS A 82 3.57 18.99 8.51
N SER A 83 3.85 18.03 7.63
CA SER A 83 3.73 18.19 6.18
C SER A 83 2.35 17.83 5.62
N GLY A 84 1.61 16.97 6.30
CA GLY A 84 0.38 16.34 5.80
C GLY A 84 0.63 15.16 4.85
N ASN A 85 1.90 14.85 4.53
CA ASN A 85 2.31 13.76 3.65
C ASN A 85 2.64 12.49 4.46
N ALA A 86 2.82 11.36 3.77
CA ALA A 86 3.42 10.19 4.37
C ALA A 86 4.94 10.27 4.18
N VAL A 87 5.66 10.46 5.28
CA VAL A 87 7.14 10.49 5.34
C VAL A 87 7.61 9.17 5.93
N TRP A 88 8.27 8.35 5.12
CA TRP A 88 8.71 7.01 5.49
C TRP A 88 10.23 6.85 5.32
N ASP A 89 10.90 6.42 6.37
CA ASP A 89 12.29 5.99 6.34
C ASP A 89 12.35 4.49 6.01
N VAL A 90 13.17 4.15 5.02
CA VAL A 90 13.29 2.81 4.47
C VAL A 90 14.73 2.35 4.57
N SER A 91 14.94 1.31 5.36
CA SER A 91 16.22 0.60 5.45
C SER A 91 16.09 -0.70 4.65
N THR A 92 16.99 -0.92 3.69
CA THR A 92 17.07 -2.19 2.95
C THR A 92 18.47 -2.77 3.10
N SER A 93 18.56 -4.01 3.59
CA SER A 93 19.79 -4.80 3.62
C SER A 93 19.69 -5.98 2.65
N VAL A 94 20.82 -6.32 2.04
CA VAL A 94 21.03 -7.56 1.29
C VAL A 94 22.12 -8.33 2.00
N ASP A 95 21.81 -9.56 2.37
CA ASP A 95 22.60 -10.38 3.28
C ASP A 95 22.78 -11.79 2.73
N HIS A 96 23.79 -12.48 3.26
CA HIS A 96 23.96 -13.93 3.14
C HIS A 96 23.85 -14.57 4.53
N ASP A 97 23.76 -15.91 4.61
CA ASP A 97 23.46 -16.60 5.88
C ASP A 97 24.43 -16.26 7.02
N LYS A 98 25.72 -16.04 6.74
CA LYS A 98 26.72 -15.69 7.78
C LYS A 98 26.61 -14.27 8.33
N THR A 99 25.83 -13.38 7.72
CA THR A 99 25.63 -12.00 8.18
C THR A 99 24.27 -11.80 8.85
N LEU A 100 23.50 -12.88 9.03
CA LEU A 100 22.19 -12.82 9.66
C LEU A 100 22.18 -13.37 11.10
N PRO A 101 21.47 -12.71 12.03
CA PRO A 101 20.88 -11.38 11.88
C PRO A 101 21.98 -10.32 11.78
N ALA A 102 21.81 -9.35 10.87
CA ALA A 102 22.78 -8.27 10.73
C ALA A 102 22.83 -7.46 12.04
N SER A 103 23.95 -7.55 12.75
CA SER A 103 24.18 -6.79 13.99
C SER A 103 24.64 -5.36 13.71
N ASP A 104 25.30 -5.15 12.57
CA ASP A 104 25.79 -3.88 12.08
C ASP A 104 25.47 -3.76 10.57
N PRO A 105 24.99 -2.60 10.07
CA PRO A 105 24.77 -2.40 8.64
C PRO A 105 25.99 -2.70 7.74
N ARG A 106 27.20 -2.64 8.29
CA ARG A 106 28.46 -2.95 7.58
C ARG A 106 28.67 -4.45 7.33
N ASP A 107 27.92 -5.32 8.01
CA ASP A 107 27.97 -6.76 7.79
C ASP A 107 27.24 -7.13 6.49
N ALA A 108 26.28 -6.31 6.05
CA ALA A 108 25.49 -6.59 4.85
C ALA A 108 26.32 -6.45 3.55
N LEU A 109 25.98 -7.26 2.54
CA LEU A 109 26.53 -7.13 1.19
C LEU A 109 26.19 -5.77 0.56
N GLN A 110 25.00 -5.28 0.89
CA GLN A 110 24.55 -3.95 0.54
C GLN A 110 23.59 -3.47 1.61
N TRP A 111 23.73 -2.21 1.99
CA TRP A 111 22.76 -1.52 2.83
C TRP A 111 22.43 -0.16 2.25
N THR A 112 21.14 0.19 2.23
CA THR A 112 20.65 1.48 1.77
C THR A 112 19.66 2.06 2.77
N LEU A 113 19.74 3.37 2.96
CA LEU A 113 18.77 4.15 3.71
C LEU A 113 18.16 5.19 2.79
N GLU A 114 16.84 5.28 2.80
CA GLU A 114 16.07 6.17 1.95
C GLU A 114 14.96 6.82 2.75
N ARG A 115 14.61 8.07 2.41
CA ARG A 115 13.50 8.82 2.97
C ARG A 115 12.52 9.14 1.86
N TRP A 116 11.36 8.50 1.93
CA TRP A 116 10.29 8.54 0.93
C TRP A 116 9.19 9.47 1.39
N VAL A 117 8.76 10.39 0.54
CA VAL A 117 7.74 11.37 0.88
C VAL A 117 6.65 11.39 -0.17
N THR A 118 5.40 11.14 0.24
CA THR A 118 4.32 10.82 -0.70
C THR A 118 3.00 11.47 -0.28
N ASP A 119 2.21 11.90 -1.25
CA ASP A 119 0.84 12.34 -1.00
C ASP A 119 0.00 11.16 -0.53
N ARG A 120 -0.67 11.33 0.61
CA ARG A 120 -1.39 10.24 1.28
C ARG A 120 -2.63 9.79 0.51
N THR A 121 -3.17 10.61 -0.35
CA THR A 121 -4.40 10.35 -1.11
C THR A 121 -4.06 9.76 -2.48
N THR A 122 -3.12 10.36 -3.21
CA THR A 122 -2.82 10.00 -4.59
C THR A 122 -1.72 8.94 -4.72
N ASN A 123 -0.86 8.79 -3.71
CA ASN A 123 0.37 7.98 -3.77
C ASN A 123 1.46 8.58 -4.68
N GLU A 124 1.32 9.84 -5.11
CA GLU A 124 2.35 10.51 -5.91
C GLU A 124 3.54 10.96 -5.01
N PRO A 125 4.78 11.01 -5.55
CA PRO A 125 5.94 11.56 -4.87
C PRO A 125 5.74 13.04 -4.52
N VAL A 126 6.31 13.47 -3.39
CA VAL A 126 6.34 14.87 -2.97
C VAL A 126 7.75 15.23 -2.53
N HIS A 127 8.41 16.13 -3.26
CA HIS A 127 9.82 16.49 -3.02
C HIS A 127 9.99 17.51 -1.89
N CYS A 128 9.79 17.08 -0.65
CA CYS A 128 10.01 17.89 0.57
C CYS A 128 10.74 17.08 1.65
N CYS A 129 10.84 17.66 2.86
CA CYS A 129 10.96 16.87 4.07
C CYS A 129 12.21 15.97 4.12
N GLU A 130 13.31 16.49 3.56
CA GLU A 130 14.62 15.81 3.45
C GLU A 130 14.58 14.50 2.65
N GLU A 131 13.65 14.40 1.69
CA GLU A 131 13.57 13.28 0.74
C GLU A 131 14.96 12.95 0.17
N SER A 132 15.32 11.67 0.21
CA SER A 132 16.59 11.17 -0.31
C SER A 132 16.49 9.67 -0.59
N PRO A 133 16.75 9.20 -1.81
CA PRO A 133 16.93 10.00 -3.01
C PRO A 133 15.61 10.67 -3.43
N THR A 134 15.71 11.70 -4.29
CA THR A 134 14.54 12.11 -5.08
C THR A 134 14.11 10.96 -5.97
N PHE A 135 12.83 10.58 -5.90
CA PHE A 135 12.26 9.48 -6.66
C PHE A 135 11.11 9.95 -7.55
N ASP A 136 10.66 9.09 -8.46
CA ASP A 136 9.51 9.34 -9.33
C ASP A 136 8.69 8.04 -9.47
N GLY A 137 7.50 8.13 -10.04
CA GLY A 137 6.58 7.02 -10.23
C GLY A 137 5.39 7.07 -9.30
N GLU A 138 4.31 6.42 -9.71
CA GLU A 138 3.06 6.34 -8.98
C GLU A 138 2.96 5.07 -8.11
N ALA A 139 3.93 4.15 -8.24
CA ALA A 139 4.05 2.93 -7.44
C ALA A 139 5.51 2.72 -6.99
N TYR A 140 5.70 2.18 -5.79
CA TYR A 140 7.03 1.93 -5.20
C TYR A 140 6.91 0.85 -4.12
N LEU A 141 6.74 1.26 -2.86
CA LEU A 141 6.47 0.40 -1.70
C LEU A 141 5.02 -0.10 -1.67
N LYS A 142 4.13 0.67 -2.29
CA LYS A 142 2.73 0.31 -2.58
C LYS A 142 2.29 0.93 -3.90
N PHE A 143 1.17 0.46 -4.41
CA PHE A 143 0.42 1.06 -5.51
C PHE A 143 -0.58 2.09 -4.96
N PRO A 144 -1.13 2.95 -5.82
CA PRO A 144 -2.29 3.75 -5.47
C PRO A 144 -3.46 2.85 -5.01
N PHE A 145 -4.34 3.40 -4.20
CA PHE A 145 -5.57 2.68 -3.84
C PHE A 145 -6.47 2.49 -5.07
N ASP A 146 -7.39 1.54 -4.99
CA ASP A 146 -8.26 1.13 -6.10
C ASP A 146 -7.45 0.87 -7.38
N VAL A 147 -6.51 -0.08 -7.27
CA VAL A 147 -5.60 -0.46 -8.34
C VAL A 147 -6.39 -0.79 -9.60
N GLU A 148 -5.95 -0.23 -10.71
CA GLU A 148 -6.56 -0.37 -12.02
C GLU A 148 -5.81 -1.41 -12.87
N LYS A 149 -6.48 -1.96 -13.88
CA LYS A 149 -5.87 -2.91 -14.83
C LYS A 149 -5.14 -2.16 -15.95
N ARG A 150 -4.11 -1.38 -15.58
CA ARG A 150 -3.28 -0.58 -16.50
C ARG A 150 -1.81 -0.72 -16.16
N ALA A 151 -0.93 -0.19 -17.00
CA ALA A 151 0.47 -0.11 -16.64
C ALA A 151 0.72 0.99 -15.59
N TYR A 152 1.71 0.78 -14.73
CA TYR A 152 2.15 1.72 -13.69
C TYR A 152 3.62 2.09 -13.88
N ARG A 153 3.98 3.32 -13.51
CA ARG A 153 5.39 3.73 -13.33
C ARG A 153 5.84 3.33 -11.93
N TRP A 154 6.70 2.32 -11.84
CA TRP A 154 7.22 1.80 -10.59
C TRP A 154 8.66 2.26 -10.37
N TRP A 155 8.98 2.79 -9.19
CA TRP A 155 10.35 3.15 -8.87
C TRP A 155 11.21 1.94 -8.53
N ASP A 156 12.36 1.80 -9.19
CA ASP A 156 13.42 0.88 -8.82
C ASP A 156 14.59 1.65 -8.19
N SER A 157 14.76 1.54 -6.87
CA SER A 157 15.83 2.21 -6.11
C SER A 157 17.24 1.84 -6.54
N THR A 158 17.43 0.63 -7.07
CA THR A 158 18.75 0.21 -7.52
C THR A 158 19.08 0.80 -8.88
N LEU A 159 18.08 0.92 -9.77
CA LEU A 159 18.20 1.63 -11.02
C LEU A 159 18.35 3.15 -10.80
N GLY A 160 17.71 3.69 -9.77
CA GLY A 160 17.54 5.13 -9.58
C GLY A 160 16.57 5.74 -10.59
N GLY A 161 15.53 4.99 -10.98
CA GLY A 161 14.62 5.40 -12.04
C GLY A 161 13.32 4.60 -12.08
N VAL A 162 12.41 5.04 -12.97
CA VAL A 162 11.10 4.41 -13.15
C VAL A 162 11.13 3.27 -14.16
N VAL A 163 10.46 2.18 -13.82
CA VAL A 163 10.25 0.99 -14.63
C VAL A 163 8.76 0.87 -14.92
N ARG A 164 8.40 0.51 -16.15
CA ARG A 164 7.01 0.25 -16.51
C ARG A 164 6.62 -1.15 -16.07
N LEU A 165 5.62 -1.26 -15.18
CA LEU A 165 4.99 -2.53 -14.85
C LEU A 165 3.68 -2.68 -15.60
N SER A 166 3.50 -3.78 -16.33
CA SER A 166 2.28 -4.11 -17.07
C SER A 166 1.39 -5.06 -16.29
N PHE A 167 0.07 -4.90 -16.39
CA PHE A 167 -0.90 -5.82 -15.79
C PHE A 167 -0.95 -7.13 -16.57
N GLU A 168 -0.80 -8.26 -15.86
CA GLU A 168 -0.69 -9.61 -16.44
C GLU A 168 -1.81 -10.56 -15.95
N GLY A 169 -2.79 -10.05 -15.20
CA GLY A 169 -3.92 -10.83 -14.73
C GLY A 169 -4.06 -10.86 -13.21
N GLU A 170 -4.69 -11.91 -12.69
CA GLU A 170 -4.86 -12.11 -11.25
C GLU A 170 -4.04 -13.30 -10.77
N LYS A 171 -3.48 -13.20 -9.57
CA LYS A 171 -2.72 -14.29 -8.92
C LYS A 171 -3.14 -14.40 -7.46
N LYS A 172 -3.28 -15.64 -6.99
CA LYS A 172 -3.54 -15.91 -5.57
C LYS A 172 -2.24 -16.09 -4.82
N ILE A 173 -2.10 -15.40 -3.70
CA ILE A 173 -0.99 -15.52 -2.75
C ILE A 173 -1.62 -15.89 -1.41
N GLN A 174 -1.21 -17.02 -0.82
CA GLN A 174 -1.78 -17.51 0.45
C GLN A 174 -3.33 -17.56 0.42
N GLY A 175 -3.92 -17.92 -0.72
CA GLY A 175 -5.37 -17.98 -0.93
C GLY A 175 -6.06 -16.64 -1.28
N TYR A 176 -5.39 -15.51 -1.09
CA TYR A 176 -5.92 -14.17 -1.34
C TYR A 176 -5.59 -13.69 -2.77
N ALA A 177 -6.59 -13.18 -3.50
CA ALA A 177 -6.45 -12.79 -4.90
C ALA A 177 -5.98 -11.34 -5.05
N GLY A 178 -4.90 -11.12 -5.78
CA GLY A 178 -4.41 -9.79 -6.15
C GLY A 178 -4.18 -9.66 -7.66
N TYR A 179 -3.91 -8.44 -8.10
CA TYR A 179 -3.48 -8.14 -9.47
C TYR A 179 -1.99 -8.38 -9.64
N LEU A 180 -1.65 -9.09 -10.71
CA LEU A 180 -0.28 -9.42 -11.10
C LEU A 180 0.25 -8.36 -12.04
N PHE A 181 1.40 -7.79 -11.68
CA PHE A 181 2.14 -6.86 -12.52
C PHE A 181 3.54 -7.39 -12.80
N LYS A 182 4.01 -7.21 -14.04
CA LYS A 182 5.35 -7.60 -14.45
C LYS A 182 6.11 -6.50 -15.15
N GLY A 183 7.43 -6.52 -15.00
CA GLY A 183 8.36 -5.67 -15.73
C GLY A 183 9.78 -6.18 -15.61
N GLU A 184 10.71 -5.51 -16.28
CA GLU A 184 12.11 -5.86 -16.30
C GLU A 184 12.96 -4.59 -16.43
N VAL A 185 14.23 -4.70 -16.05
CA VAL A 185 15.23 -3.65 -16.24
C VAL A 185 16.35 -4.23 -17.09
N GLU A 186 16.47 -3.72 -18.30
CA GLU A 186 17.59 -4.04 -19.19
C GLU A 186 18.92 -3.58 -18.58
N PRO A 187 20.04 -4.26 -18.89
CA PRO A 187 21.36 -3.88 -18.39
C PRO A 187 21.67 -2.40 -18.62
N THR A 188 21.72 -1.65 -17.51
CA THR A 188 21.88 -0.20 -17.49
C THR A 188 23.06 0.17 -16.59
N LYS A 189 23.91 1.09 -17.05
CA LYS A 189 25.00 1.63 -16.24
C LYS A 189 24.43 2.53 -15.15
N THR A 190 24.60 2.16 -13.90
CA THR A 190 24.07 2.88 -12.73
C THR A 190 25.13 3.69 -12.00
N GLY A 191 26.41 3.46 -12.28
CA GLY A 191 27.47 4.17 -11.59
C GLY A 191 28.86 3.78 -12.02
N VAL A 192 29.83 4.17 -11.19
CA VAL A 192 31.23 3.76 -11.31
C VAL A 192 31.79 3.51 -9.91
N ARG A 193 32.73 2.56 -9.81
CA ARG A 193 33.45 2.23 -8.58
C ARG A 193 34.94 2.12 -8.86
N GLN A 194 35.76 2.69 -7.98
CA GLN A 194 37.20 2.46 -8.03
C GLN A 194 37.52 1.05 -7.51
N VAL A 195 38.14 0.23 -8.36
CA VAL A 195 38.53 -1.14 -8.04
C VAL A 195 39.93 -1.45 -8.57
N PRO A 196 40.64 -2.43 -7.98
CA PRO A 196 41.89 -2.92 -8.55
C PRO A 196 41.70 -3.35 -10.00
N GLY A 197 42.60 -2.93 -10.90
CA GLY A 197 42.46 -3.23 -12.32
C GLY A 197 42.45 -4.74 -12.62
N LEU A 198 43.04 -5.56 -11.74
CA LEU A 198 42.99 -7.02 -11.82
C LEU A 198 41.56 -7.57 -11.85
N LEU A 199 40.62 -6.97 -11.10
CA LEU A 199 39.22 -7.41 -11.04
C LEU A 199 38.48 -7.21 -12.36
N VAL A 200 38.94 -6.28 -13.20
CA VAL A 200 38.26 -5.92 -14.47
C VAL A 200 39.15 -6.12 -15.68
N ASP A 201 40.03 -7.13 -15.65
CA ASP A 201 40.94 -7.48 -16.76
C ASP A 201 41.83 -6.31 -17.24
N ARG A 202 42.28 -5.48 -16.30
CA ARG A 202 43.22 -4.38 -16.51
C ARG A 202 44.48 -4.58 -15.66
N LYS A 203 45.14 -5.73 -15.86
CA LYS A 203 46.29 -6.22 -15.07
C LYS A 203 47.47 -5.23 -14.94
N LYS A 204 47.63 -4.30 -15.88
CA LYS A 204 48.71 -3.29 -15.88
C LYS A 204 48.33 -1.97 -15.22
N THR A 205 47.08 -1.82 -14.77
CA THR A 205 46.56 -0.60 -14.19
C THR A 205 46.23 -0.86 -12.73
N PRO A 206 46.89 -0.18 -11.76
CA PRO A 206 46.67 -0.46 -10.34
C PRO A 206 45.21 -0.26 -9.90
N GLN A 207 44.57 0.81 -10.37
CA GLN A 207 43.19 1.17 -10.02
C GLN A 207 42.44 1.61 -11.28
N VAL A 208 41.18 1.18 -11.40
CA VAL A 208 40.31 1.50 -12.52
C VAL A 208 38.96 1.94 -11.97
N LEU A 209 38.37 2.98 -12.57
CA LEU A 209 36.97 3.33 -12.34
C LEU A 209 36.09 2.38 -13.15
N ALA A 210 35.84 1.19 -12.62
CA ALA A 210 34.96 0.22 -13.23
C ALA A 210 33.53 0.76 -13.30
N GLU A 211 32.81 0.42 -14.35
CA GLU A 211 31.40 0.78 -14.48
C GLU A 211 30.55 -0.22 -13.70
N GLU A 212 29.62 0.29 -12.91
CA GLU A 212 28.59 -0.53 -12.27
C GLU A 212 27.39 -0.64 -13.20
N TRP A 213 26.94 -1.88 -13.42
CA TRP A 213 25.81 -2.19 -14.27
C TRP A 213 24.75 -2.97 -13.49
N TYR A 214 23.50 -2.57 -13.66
CA TYR A 214 22.34 -3.21 -13.05
C TYR A 214 21.36 -3.71 -14.11
N SER A 215 20.74 -4.85 -13.83
CA SER A 215 19.56 -5.35 -14.53
C SER A 215 18.65 -6.08 -13.55
N ASN A 216 17.38 -6.19 -13.90
CA ASN A 216 16.40 -6.95 -13.15
C ASN A 216 15.62 -7.82 -14.14
N SER A 217 15.90 -9.12 -14.10
CA SER A 217 15.41 -10.10 -15.09
C SER A 217 13.94 -10.47 -14.92
N GLY A 218 13.27 -10.01 -13.86
CA GLY A 218 11.86 -10.27 -13.68
C GLY A 218 11.33 -9.66 -12.39
N ILE A 219 10.72 -8.48 -12.52
CA ILE A 219 9.90 -7.88 -11.47
C ILE A 219 8.52 -8.52 -11.57
N GLU A 220 8.08 -9.18 -10.52
CA GLU A 220 6.74 -9.74 -10.39
C GLU A 220 6.10 -9.27 -9.08
N LEU A 221 5.10 -8.40 -9.17
CA LEU A 221 4.38 -7.87 -8.02
C LEU A 221 2.94 -8.36 -8.04
N VAL A 222 2.48 -8.93 -6.93
CA VAL A 222 1.05 -9.19 -6.71
C VAL A 222 0.52 -8.17 -5.72
N VAL A 223 -0.55 -7.48 -6.10
CA VAL A 223 -1.03 -6.28 -5.43
C VAL A 223 -2.49 -6.45 -5.05
N ASP A 224 -2.83 -6.09 -3.82
CA ASP A 224 -4.21 -6.01 -3.37
C ASP A 224 -4.98 -4.91 -4.12
N LYS A 225 -6.19 -5.24 -4.59
CA LYS A 225 -6.96 -4.42 -5.53
C LYS A 225 -7.43 -3.11 -4.90
N ARG A 226 -7.82 -3.12 -3.62
CA ARG A 226 -8.43 -1.94 -2.98
C ARG A 226 -7.39 -1.06 -2.29
N THR A 227 -6.43 -1.66 -1.61
CA THR A 227 -5.44 -0.95 -0.79
C THR A 227 -4.18 -0.54 -1.56
N GLY A 228 -3.88 -1.23 -2.67
CA GLY A 228 -2.61 -1.06 -3.37
C GLY A 228 -1.42 -1.71 -2.65
N ARG A 229 -1.64 -2.46 -1.56
CA ARG A 229 -0.58 -3.17 -0.83
C ARG A 229 0.02 -4.28 -1.69
N ILE A 230 1.35 -4.37 -1.71
CA ILE A 230 2.06 -5.47 -2.37
C ILE A 230 2.00 -6.69 -1.44
N ILE A 231 1.24 -7.72 -1.83
CA ILE A 231 1.08 -8.97 -1.08
C ILE A 231 2.14 -10.01 -1.43
N ASN A 232 2.76 -9.88 -2.61
CA ASN A 232 3.94 -10.65 -3.00
C ASN A 232 4.83 -9.81 -3.91
N ALA A 233 6.14 -9.93 -3.73
CA ALA A 233 7.12 -9.36 -4.63
C ALA A 233 8.22 -10.39 -4.89
N ALA A 234 8.54 -10.57 -6.17
CA ALA A 234 9.69 -11.35 -6.61
C ALA A 234 10.49 -10.53 -7.62
N ILE A 235 11.82 -10.57 -7.49
CA ILE A 235 12.76 -9.83 -8.33
C ILE A 235 13.93 -10.73 -8.72
N GLY A 236 14.57 -10.45 -9.86
CA GLY A 236 15.76 -11.15 -10.32
C GLY A 236 16.94 -10.19 -10.52
N PRO A 237 17.49 -9.59 -9.44
CA PRO A 237 18.48 -8.53 -9.53
C PRO A 237 19.85 -9.08 -9.97
N LYS A 238 20.54 -8.32 -10.82
CA LYS A 238 21.94 -8.58 -11.19
C LYS A 238 22.73 -7.27 -11.19
N LYS A 239 23.81 -7.22 -10.41
CA LYS A 239 24.79 -6.14 -10.34
C LYS A 239 26.16 -6.67 -10.75
N THR A 240 26.82 -5.97 -11.66
CA THR A 240 28.14 -6.35 -12.16
C THR A 240 29.08 -5.16 -12.25
N LEU A 241 30.37 -5.45 -12.30
CA LEU A 241 31.41 -4.51 -12.70
C LEU A 241 31.87 -4.82 -14.11
N ARG A 242 32.04 -3.76 -14.92
CA ARG A 242 32.66 -3.80 -16.24
C ARG A 242 33.89 -2.90 -16.27
N ALA A 243 34.89 -3.29 -17.05
CA ALA A 243 35.95 -2.34 -17.40
C ALA A 243 35.34 -1.13 -18.14
N PRO A 244 35.92 0.08 -18.03
CA PRO A 244 35.44 1.27 -18.77
C PRO A 244 35.20 0.98 -20.25
N GLY A 245 33.97 1.25 -20.72
CA GLY A 245 33.57 1.03 -22.11
C GLY A 245 33.43 -0.44 -22.55
N SER A 246 33.60 -1.41 -21.65
CA SER A 246 33.41 -2.83 -21.95
C SER A 246 31.93 -3.21 -21.97
N LYS A 247 31.54 -4.09 -22.90
CA LYS A 247 30.22 -4.73 -22.91
C LYS A 247 30.17 -6.03 -22.12
N LYS A 248 31.32 -6.52 -21.64
CA LYS A 248 31.43 -7.79 -20.90
C LYS A 248 31.48 -7.52 -19.41
N ASP A 249 30.64 -8.24 -18.67
CA ASP A 249 30.70 -8.35 -17.22
C ASP A 249 32.04 -8.98 -16.83
N ALA A 250 32.75 -8.37 -15.88
CA ALA A 250 34.02 -8.87 -15.37
C ALA A 250 33.89 -9.46 -13.95
N VAL A 251 33.06 -8.84 -13.11
CA VAL A 251 32.75 -9.34 -11.76
C VAL A 251 31.25 -9.28 -11.55
N VAL A 252 30.68 -10.33 -10.96
CA VAL A 252 29.31 -10.31 -10.44
C VAL A 252 29.36 -9.91 -8.98
N LEU A 253 28.76 -8.76 -8.65
CA LEU A 253 28.66 -8.24 -7.29
C LEU A 253 27.50 -8.89 -6.53
N LEU A 254 26.38 -9.06 -7.22
CA LEU A 254 25.17 -9.70 -6.72
C LEU A 254 24.38 -10.20 -7.92
N GLU A 255 23.91 -11.44 -7.89
CA GLU A 255 23.01 -11.98 -8.89
C GLU A 255 22.07 -12.98 -8.24
N SER A 256 20.77 -12.86 -8.51
CA SER A 256 19.83 -13.94 -8.24
C SER A 256 18.79 -13.97 -9.34
N LYS A 257 18.45 -15.18 -9.78
CA LYS A 257 17.37 -15.38 -10.75
C LYS A 257 16.00 -15.03 -10.16
N ARG A 258 15.84 -15.23 -8.85
CA ARG A 258 14.60 -14.97 -8.13
C ARG A 258 14.86 -14.88 -6.63
N VAL A 259 14.63 -13.69 -6.08
CA VAL A 259 14.45 -13.45 -4.64
C VAL A 259 12.99 -13.02 -4.44
N GLU A 260 12.26 -13.70 -3.56
CA GLU A 260 10.83 -13.53 -3.40
C GLU A 260 10.45 -13.39 -1.92
N PHE A 261 9.35 -12.68 -1.62
CA PHE A 261 8.81 -12.63 -0.27
C PHE A 261 8.72 -14.03 0.34
N THR A 262 9.26 -14.16 1.55
CA THR A 262 9.11 -15.37 2.38
C THR A 262 7.64 -15.66 2.65
N GLU A 263 7.31 -16.92 2.91
CA GLU A 263 5.94 -17.33 3.27
C GLU A 263 5.39 -16.54 4.46
N ALA A 264 6.22 -16.28 5.47
CA ALA A 264 5.85 -15.45 6.62
C ALA A 264 5.51 -14.00 6.21
N THR A 265 6.30 -13.41 5.32
CA THR A 265 6.02 -12.07 4.77
C THR A 265 4.72 -12.08 3.97
N GLN A 266 4.51 -13.08 3.10
CA GLN A 266 3.28 -13.20 2.32
C GLN A 266 2.04 -13.31 3.22
N LYS A 267 2.06 -14.17 4.24
CA LYS A 267 0.93 -14.33 5.18
C LYS A 267 0.60 -13.01 5.89
N LYS A 268 1.63 -12.32 6.40
CA LYS A 268 1.46 -11.02 7.08
C LYS A 268 0.91 -9.95 6.13
N GLN A 269 1.43 -9.85 4.91
CA GLN A 269 0.93 -8.86 3.95
C GLN A 269 -0.50 -9.17 3.49
N VAL A 270 -0.86 -10.44 3.33
CA VAL A 270 -2.23 -10.86 3.01
C VAL A 270 -3.20 -10.57 4.15
N GLU A 271 -2.83 -10.84 5.40
CA GLU A 271 -3.64 -10.53 6.57
C GLU A 271 -3.95 -9.02 6.64
N LEU A 272 -2.91 -8.18 6.52
CA LEU A 272 -3.06 -6.73 6.49
C LEU A 272 -3.90 -6.26 5.30
N ALA A 273 -3.65 -6.78 4.10
CA ALA A 273 -4.42 -6.44 2.91
C ALA A 273 -5.91 -6.78 3.05
N SER A 274 -6.23 -7.96 3.59
CA SER A 274 -7.61 -8.40 3.81
C SER A 274 -8.30 -7.51 4.84
N ALA A 275 -7.67 -7.28 5.99
CA ALA A 275 -8.25 -6.46 7.06
C ALA A 275 -8.51 -5.02 6.61
N ASP A 276 -7.53 -4.40 5.93
CA ASP A 276 -7.66 -3.05 5.39
C ASP A 276 -8.72 -2.98 4.27
N SER A 277 -8.74 -3.98 3.39
CA SER A 277 -9.76 -4.07 2.31
C SER A 277 -11.18 -4.23 2.85
N ASP A 278 -11.38 -5.07 3.87
CA ASP A 278 -12.68 -5.30 4.50
C ASP A 278 -13.16 -4.05 5.22
N ARG A 279 -12.25 -3.33 5.89
CA ARG A 279 -12.56 -2.05 6.54
C ARG A 279 -12.98 -1.00 5.50
N LEU A 280 -12.26 -0.89 4.39
CA LEU A 280 -12.60 0.05 3.33
C LEU A 280 -13.93 -0.32 2.64
N ALA A 281 -14.20 -1.62 2.42
CA ALA A 281 -15.49 -2.09 1.91
C ALA A 281 -16.63 -1.76 2.88
N LEU A 282 -16.39 -1.94 4.18
CA LEU A 282 -17.38 -1.62 5.21
C LEU A 282 -17.77 -0.15 5.17
N LEU A 283 -16.77 0.74 5.11
CA LEU A 283 -16.98 2.18 5.15
C LEU A 283 -17.54 2.75 3.85
N GLY A 284 -17.15 2.18 2.70
CA GLY A 284 -17.52 2.70 1.38
C GLY A 284 -18.73 2.04 0.73
N GLU A 285 -19.07 0.80 1.12
CA GLU A 285 -20.09 0.01 0.44
C GLU A 285 -21.13 -0.50 1.43
N THR A 286 -20.76 -1.38 2.37
CA THR A 286 -21.76 -2.16 3.13
C THR A 286 -22.49 -1.34 4.19
N ALA A 287 -21.78 -0.53 4.99
CA ALA A 287 -22.42 0.32 6.00
C ALA A 287 -23.25 1.46 5.38
N PRO A 288 -22.79 2.19 4.34
CA PRO A 288 -23.63 3.17 3.65
C PRO A 288 -24.90 2.56 3.06
N MET A 289 -24.81 1.42 2.37
CA MET A 289 -25.98 0.77 1.77
C MET A 289 -26.97 0.28 2.84
N GLY A 290 -26.46 -0.34 3.92
CA GLY A 290 -27.27 -0.78 5.05
C GLY A 290 -27.96 0.39 5.77
N ALA A 291 -27.24 1.49 6.00
CA ALA A 291 -27.77 2.70 6.60
C ALA A 291 -28.81 3.38 5.70
N ALA A 292 -28.56 3.47 4.39
CA ALA A 292 -29.53 4.05 3.45
C ALA A 292 -30.82 3.24 3.36
N GLY A 293 -30.73 1.91 3.20
CA GLY A 293 -31.89 1.03 3.10
C GLY A 293 -32.71 0.98 4.40
N THR A 294 -32.04 0.75 5.53
CA THR A 294 -32.70 0.72 6.85
C THR A 294 -33.27 2.09 7.20
N GLY A 295 -32.50 3.15 6.94
CA GLY A 295 -32.91 4.53 7.15
C GLY A 295 -34.19 4.87 6.40
N LEU A 296 -34.27 4.53 5.12
CA LEU A 296 -35.45 4.76 4.29
C LEU A 296 -36.69 4.04 4.86
N VAL A 297 -36.56 2.76 5.21
CA VAL A 297 -37.66 1.98 5.78
C VAL A 297 -38.14 2.59 7.09
N LEU A 298 -37.23 2.90 8.02
CA LEU A 298 -37.57 3.49 9.31
C LEU A 298 -38.21 4.87 9.16
N THR A 299 -37.71 5.70 8.25
CA THR A 299 -38.29 7.02 7.95
C THR A 299 -39.71 6.88 7.41
N VAL A 300 -39.95 6.00 6.44
CA VAL A 300 -41.30 5.79 5.86
C VAL A 300 -42.28 5.29 6.94
N VAL A 301 -41.91 4.27 7.71
CA VAL A 301 -42.74 3.74 8.81
C VAL A 301 -43.00 4.82 9.86
N GLY A 302 -41.96 5.55 10.28
CA GLY A 302 -42.06 6.66 11.22
C GLY A 302 -43.03 7.74 10.75
N VAL A 303 -42.90 8.18 9.49
CA VAL A 303 -43.83 9.16 8.88
C VAL A 303 -45.26 8.62 8.86
N VAL A 304 -45.48 7.39 8.41
CA VAL A 304 -46.82 6.78 8.37
C VAL A 304 -47.45 6.73 9.76
N LEU A 305 -46.70 6.33 10.78
CA LEU A 305 -47.18 6.29 12.17
C LEU A 305 -47.47 7.68 12.74
N VAL A 306 -46.61 8.67 12.45
CA VAL A 306 -46.85 10.07 12.86
C VAL A 306 -48.12 10.62 12.18
N VAL A 307 -48.33 10.33 10.90
CA VAL A 307 -49.50 10.81 10.15
C VAL A 307 -50.78 10.11 10.60
N ARG A 308 -50.75 8.78 10.79
CA ARG A 308 -51.90 8.01 11.30
C ARG A 308 -52.27 8.38 12.73
N GLY A 309 -51.29 8.60 13.61
CA GLY A 309 -51.53 9.06 14.98
C GLY A 309 -52.17 10.46 15.07
N ARG A 310 -52.13 11.23 13.98
CA ARG A 310 -52.78 12.55 13.86
C ARG A 310 -54.20 12.50 13.28
N ARG A 311 -54.61 11.41 12.62
CA ARG A 311 -55.94 11.28 11.99
C ARG A 311 -56.80 10.25 12.73
N GLU A 312 -57.57 10.71 13.72
CA GLU A 312 -59.03 10.47 13.89
C GLU A 312 -59.57 10.92 15.28
N ALA A 313 -60.46 11.91 15.24
CA ALA A 313 -61.84 11.77 15.70
C ALA A 313 -62.71 12.67 14.80
N PRO A 314 -63.76 12.14 14.14
CA PRO A 314 -64.78 12.98 13.50
C PRO A 314 -65.46 13.84 14.56
N GLU A 315 -65.70 15.10 14.21
CA GLU A 315 -66.45 16.08 14.98
C GLU A 315 -67.82 15.50 15.35
N ALA A 316 -68.04 15.24 16.65
CA ALA A 316 -69.36 14.87 17.14
C ALA A 316 -70.32 16.04 16.86
N GLN A 317 -71.29 15.82 15.98
CA GLN A 317 -72.33 16.79 15.67
C GLN A 317 -73.00 17.29 16.96
N ASN A 318 -72.97 18.61 17.13
CA ASN A 318 -73.78 19.34 18.10
C ASN A 318 -75.25 18.90 17.99
N THR A 319 -75.75 18.19 18.99
CA THR A 319 -77.20 18.05 19.18
C THR A 319 -77.61 18.95 20.33
N HIS A 320 -78.10 20.13 19.97
CA HIS A 320 -78.95 20.97 20.79
C HIS A 320 -80.09 20.11 21.35
N MET A 321 -80.21 19.98 22.66
CA MET A 321 -81.47 19.60 23.30
C MET A 321 -81.88 20.72 24.25
N MET A 322 -82.68 21.64 23.70
CA MET A 322 -83.64 22.42 24.49
C MET A 322 -84.50 21.42 25.26
N THR A 323 -84.60 21.57 26.58
CA THR A 323 -85.86 21.25 27.25
C THR A 323 -86.11 22.35 28.28
N SER A 324 -87.05 23.21 27.92
CA SER A 324 -87.73 24.09 28.85
C SER A 324 -88.86 23.29 29.55
N THR A 325 -89.15 23.73 30.77
CA THR A 325 -90.46 23.92 31.41
C THR A 325 -91.02 22.96 32.48
N HIS A 326 -91.45 23.63 33.58
CA HIS A 326 -92.38 23.31 34.67
C HIS A 326 -91.91 22.33 35.76
N THR A 327 -91.96 22.62 37.06
CA THR A 327 -92.83 23.52 37.86
C THR A 327 -92.07 23.99 39.10
#